data_AF-K9Z0G0-F1
#
_entry.id   AF-K9Z0G0-F1
#
_cell.length_a   1.000
_cell.length_b   1.000
_cell.length_c   1.000
_cell.angle_alpha   90.00
_cell.angle_beta   90.00
_cell.angle_gamma   90.00
#
_symmetry.space_group_name_H-M   'P 1'
#
loop_
_entity.id
_entity.type
_entity.pdbx_description
1 polymer ?
#
loop_
_entity_poly.entity_id
_entity_poly.type
_entity_poly.pdbx_seq_one_letter_code
_entity_poly.pdbx_strand_id
1 'polypeptide(L)'
;MNEPTQIMSDRDCIQTMIDPARSSPASETVVTALVNLEKANKKTTEPISYDQLLGKWRLWWITGTKKTRQRSGIILGSGRYLPQWLKITLSYSKNSDFTLTDAEAGNVENSVSFAGINLTLTGSTKFFPKQKILAFDFTELTIKCFGKIIYSGNIRKGKASRETFYQEPIKKQAFFRYFLMEEDCIAARGRGGGLALWKRLEP
;
A
#
# COMPACT_ATOMS: atom_id res chain seq x y z
N MET A 1 -7.42 -21.57 -22.18
CA MET A 1 -8.47 -21.78 -21.17
C MET A 1 -8.73 -20.46 -20.45
N ASN A 2 -9.94 -19.91 -20.64
CA ASN A 2 -10.69 -18.95 -19.83
C ASN A 2 -9.94 -17.93 -18.95
N GLU A 3 -9.55 -16.78 -19.51
CA GLU A 3 -9.09 -15.61 -18.74
C GLU A 3 -10.04 -15.21 -17.57
N PRO A 4 -11.38 -15.31 -17.69
CA PRO A 4 -12.30 -15.04 -16.57
C PRO A 4 -12.17 -16.04 -15.40
N THR A 5 -11.95 -17.33 -15.70
CA THR A 5 -11.83 -18.38 -14.67
C THR A 5 -10.53 -18.23 -13.88
N GLN A 6 -9.44 -17.83 -14.55
CA GLN A 6 -8.16 -17.61 -13.88
C GLN A 6 -8.22 -16.42 -12.91
N ILE A 7 -8.85 -15.31 -13.29
CA ILE A 7 -8.97 -14.14 -12.43
C ILE A 7 -9.83 -14.43 -11.19
N MET A 8 -10.90 -15.21 -11.33
CA MET A 8 -11.68 -15.66 -10.16
C MET A 8 -10.85 -16.52 -9.21
N SER A 9 -10.08 -17.48 -9.75
CA SER A 9 -9.17 -18.31 -8.95
C SER A 9 -8.08 -17.48 -8.25
N ASP A 10 -7.51 -16.51 -8.96
CA ASP A 10 -6.51 -15.60 -8.38
C ASP A 10 -7.10 -14.74 -7.27
N ARG A 11 -8.36 -14.29 -7.39
CA ARG A 11 -9.07 -13.59 -6.30
C ARG A 11 -9.34 -14.50 -5.10
N ASP A 12 -9.80 -15.72 -5.31
CA ASP A 12 -10.05 -16.70 -4.23
C ASP A 12 -8.75 -17.05 -3.47
N CYS A 13 -7.62 -17.09 -4.17
CA CYS A 13 -6.30 -17.21 -3.55
C CYS A 13 -6.01 -16.04 -2.59
N ILE A 14 -6.28 -14.79 -3.00
CA ILE A 14 -6.10 -13.60 -2.15
C ILE A 14 -7.07 -13.61 -0.96
N GLN A 15 -8.31 -14.03 -1.18
CA GLN A 15 -9.31 -14.14 -0.13
C GLN A 15 -8.93 -15.17 0.94
N THR A 16 -8.52 -16.36 0.49
CA THR A 16 -8.00 -17.42 1.37
C THR A 16 -6.77 -16.96 2.17
N MET A 17 -5.95 -16.10 1.58
CA MET A 17 -4.74 -15.60 2.21
C MET A 17 -5.00 -14.63 3.37
N ILE A 18 -6.06 -13.82 3.28
CA ILE A 18 -6.43 -12.84 4.32
C ILE A 18 -7.41 -13.40 5.35
N ASP A 19 -7.97 -14.57 5.11
CA ASP A 19 -8.83 -15.31 6.04
C ASP A 19 -7.98 -16.00 7.13
N PRO A 20 -8.12 -15.60 8.42
CA PRO A 20 -7.37 -16.23 9.51
C PRO A 20 -7.79 -17.69 9.77
N ALA A 21 -8.94 -18.14 9.28
CA ALA A 21 -9.44 -19.50 9.47
C ALA A 21 -8.84 -20.49 8.45
N ARG A 22 -8.16 -20.02 7.40
CA ARG A 22 -7.61 -20.86 6.34
C ARG A 22 -6.08 -20.91 6.40
N SER A 23 -5.52 -22.02 5.94
CA SER A 23 -4.08 -22.14 5.76
C SER A 23 -3.63 -21.18 4.65
N SER A 24 -2.64 -20.33 4.97
CA SER A 24 -2.11 -19.39 4.00
C SER A 24 -1.50 -20.11 2.78
N PRO A 25 -1.82 -19.69 1.54
CA PRO A 25 -1.22 -20.26 0.34
C PRO A 25 0.30 -20.15 0.32
N ALA A 26 0.95 -20.95 -0.54
CA ALA A 26 2.36 -20.78 -0.80
C ALA A 26 2.65 -19.40 -1.39
N SER A 27 3.78 -18.83 -0.98
CA SER A 27 4.16 -17.45 -1.30
C SER A 27 4.31 -17.22 -2.82
N GLU A 28 4.80 -18.22 -3.55
CA GLU A 28 4.91 -18.23 -5.02
C GLU A 28 3.54 -18.20 -5.72
N THR A 29 2.55 -18.90 -5.14
CA THR A 29 1.17 -18.89 -5.63
C THR A 29 0.55 -17.51 -5.47
N VAL A 30 0.78 -16.85 -4.34
CA VAL A 30 0.36 -15.45 -4.10
C VAL A 30 1.02 -14.49 -5.08
N VAL A 31 2.33 -14.61 -5.30
CA VAL A 31 3.05 -13.79 -6.30
C VAL A 31 2.38 -13.91 -7.67
N THR A 32 2.09 -15.14 -8.08
CA THR A 32 1.51 -15.44 -9.39
C THR A 32 0.12 -14.83 -9.52
N ALA A 33 -0.74 -15.04 -8.52
CA ALA A 33 -2.08 -14.46 -8.46
C ALA A 33 -2.04 -12.92 -8.54
N LEU A 34 -1.21 -12.27 -7.71
CA LEU A 34 -1.07 -10.81 -7.73
C LEU A 34 -0.56 -10.26 -9.07
N VAL A 35 0.37 -10.95 -9.72
CA VAL A 35 0.88 -10.54 -11.05
C VAL A 35 -0.20 -10.67 -12.12
N ASN A 36 -1.01 -11.72 -12.08
CA ASN A 36 -2.11 -11.92 -13.01
C ASN A 36 -3.21 -10.85 -12.81
N LEU A 37 -3.59 -10.58 -11.56
CA LEU A 37 -4.52 -9.51 -11.21
C LEU A 37 -4.00 -8.14 -11.67
N GLU A 38 -2.71 -7.85 -11.49
CA GLU A 38 -2.11 -6.61 -12.01
C GLU A 38 -2.21 -6.53 -13.55
N LYS A 39 -1.95 -7.62 -14.27
CA LYS A 39 -2.07 -7.65 -15.73
C LYS A 39 -3.51 -7.42 -16.19
N ALA A 40 -4.49 -8.05 -15.53
CA ALA A 40 -5.90 -7.87 -15.85
C ALA A 40 -6.35 -6.43 -15.59
N ASN A 41 -5.98 -5.84 -14.46
CA ASN A 41 -6.35 -4.47 -14.11
C ASN A 41 -5.78 -3.41 -15.07
N LYS A 42 -4.69 -3.70 -15.81
CA LYS A 42 -4.19 -2.79 -16.87
C LYS A 42 -5.16 -2.64 -18.04
N LYS A 43 -6.05 -3.61 -18.26
CA LYS A 43 -7.08 -3.57 -19.31
C LYS A 43 -8.30 -2.76 -18.87
N THR A 44 -8.49 -2.56 -17.57
CA THR A 44 -9.61 -1.82 -17.00
C THR A 44 -9.37 -0.31 -17.10
N THR A 45 -10.26 0.39 -17.79
CA THR A 45 -10.21 1.86 -18.00
C THR A 45 -11.07 2.65 -17.02
N GLU A 46 -11.96 1.98 -16.28
CA GLU A 46 -12.84 2.64 -15.33
C GLU A 46 -12.04 3.34 -14.22
N PRO A 47 -12.31 4.65 -14.00
CA PRO A 47 -11.70 5.37 -12.90
C PRO A 47 -12.22 4.82 -11.57
N ILE A 48 -11.34 4.82 -10.58
CA ILE A 48 -11.68 4.38 -9.22
C ILE A 48 -11.68 5.59 -8.30
N SER A 49 -12.63 5.63 -7.34
CA SER A 49 -12.70 6.69 -6.32
C SER A 49 -11.66 6.48 -5.23
N TYR A 50 -11.09 7.56 -4.71
CA TYR A 50 -10.25 7.54 -3.51
C TYR A 50 -10.98 6.95 -2.29
N ASP A 51 -12.31 6.99 -2.27
CA ASP A 51 -13.15 6.42 -1.21
C ASP A 51 -12.84 4.95 -0.92
N GLN A 52 -12.49 4.18 -1.95
CA GLN A 52 -12.16 2.76 -1.79
C GLN A 52 -10.90 2.53 -0.96
N LEU A 53 -10.00 3.52 -0.88
CA LEU A 53 -8.77 3.44 -0.09
C LEU A 53 -8.96 3.92 1.34
N LEU A 54 -10.04 4.63 1.66
CA LEU A 54 -10.25 5.17 2.99
C LEU A 54 -10.35 4.08 4.05
N GLY A 55 -9.92 4.44 5.26
CA GLY A 55 -9.86 3.54 6.40
C GLY A 55 -8.46 3.00 6.65
N LYS A 56 -8.40 1.91 7.42
CA LYS A 56 -7.17 1.39 8.00
C LYS A 56 -6.88 -0.02 7.50
N TRP A 57 -5.66 -0.21 7.03
CA TRP A 57 -5.20 -1.40 6.35
C TRP A 57 -3.98 -1.98 7.06
N ARG A 58 -3.95 -3.29 7.31
CA ARG A 58 -2.78 -4.00 7.81
C ARG A 58 -2.01 -4.63 6.66
N LEU A 59 -0.72 -4.35 6.57
CA LEU A 59 0.16 -5.07 5.64
C LEU A 59 0.19 -6.53 6.03
N TRP A 60 -0.27 -7.38 5.12
CA TRP A 60 -0.36 -8.81 5.34
C TRP A 60 0.80 -9.56 4.69
N TRP A 61 1.21 -9.10 3.51
CA TRP A 61 2.27 -9.74 2.72
C TRP A 61 2.98 -8.77 1.80
N ILE A 62 4.26 -9.05 1.54
CA ILE A 62 5.12 -8.18 0.73
C ILE A 62 6.23 -8.95 0.02
N THR A 63 6.68 -8.43 -1.12
CA THR A 63 7.91 -8.85 -1.80
C THR A 63 9.01 -7.79 -1.69
N GLY A 64 10.28 -8.22 -1.83
CA GLY A 64 11.40 -7.29 -1.95
C GLY A 64 11.36 -6.43 -3.22
N THR A 65 12.10 -5.32 -3.23
CA THR A 65 12.26 -4.44 -4.41
C THR A 65 13.10 -5.08 -5.51
N LYS A 66 13.03 -4.58 -6.75
CA LYS A 66 13.89 -5.04 -7.86
C LYS A 66 15.39 -5.00 -7.51
N LYS A 67 15.85 -3.96 -6.81
CA LYS A 67 17.26 -3.82 -6.40
C LYS A 67 17.66 -4.84 -5.34
N THR A 68 16.78 -5.14 -4.39
CA THR A 68 17.02 -6.20 -3.40
C THR A 68 17.04 -7.58 -4.04
N ARG A 69 16.21 -7.81 -5.07
CA ARG A 69 16.15 -9.08 -5.83
C ARG A 69 17.42 -9.36 -6.64
N GLN A 70 18.03 -8.34 -7.24
CA GLN A 70 19.27 -8.50 -8.01
C GLN A 70 20.47 -8.88 -7.14
N ARG A 71 20.48 -8.50 -5.85
CA ARG A 71 21.55 -8.89 -4.91
C ARG A 71 21.43 -10.32 -4.40
N SER A 72 20.24 -10.93 -4.46
CA SER A 72 19.98 -12.26 -3.89
C SER A 72 19.86 -13.38 -4.92
N GLY A 73 20.09 -13.14 -6.22
CA GLY A 73 20.06 -14.16 -7.27
C GLY A 73 18.69 -14.81 -7.56
N ILE A 74 17.65 -14.48 -6.79
CA ILE A 74 16.33 -15.11 -6.88
C ILE A 74 15.41 -14.26 -7.78
N ILE A 75 15.09 -14.84 -8.94
CA ILE A 75 14.09 -14.38 -9.90
C ILE A 75 12.73 -14.38 -9.19
N LEU A 76 12.24 -13.19 -8.82
CA LEU A 76 11.13 -12.97 -7.88
C LEU A 76 11.35 -13.68 -6.53
N GLY A 77 11.92 -12.95 -5.56
CA GLY A 77 11.84 -13.41 -4.16
C GLY A 77 10.39 -13.74 -3.82
N SER A 78 10.18 -14.93 -3.26
CA SER A 78 8.88 -15.59 -3.03
C SER A 78 7.85 -14.74 -2.27
N GLY A 79 8.26 -13.61 -1.71
CA GLY A 79 7.42 -12.79 -0.85
C GLY A 79 7.24 -13.44 0.51
N ARG A 80 6.76 -12.67 1.47
CA ARG A 80 6.65 -13.12 2.86
C ARG A 80 5.43 -12.53 3.54
N TYR A 81 4.83 -13.36 4.37
CA TYR A 81 3.82 -12.97 5.34
C TYR A 81 4.46 -12.19 6.48
N LEU A 82 3.69 -11.24 7.03
CA LEU A 82 4.10 -10.49 8.21
C LEU A 82 3.77 -11.32 9.46
N PRO A 83 4.71 -11.48 10.40
CA PRO A 83 4.43 -12.22 11.63
C PRO A 83 3.40 -11.49 12.49
N GLN A 84 2.60 -12.22 13.26
CA GLN A 84 1.48 -11.65 14.01
C GLN A 84 1.90 -10.57 15.03
N TRP A 85 3.12 -10.70 15.60
CA TRP A 85 3.70 -9.75 16.56
C TRP A 85 4.15 -8.43 15.92
N LEU A 86 4.26 -8.37 14.59
CA LEU A 86 4.59 -7.15 13.85
C LEU A 86 3.32 -6.60 13.20
N LYS A 87 2.90 -5.42 13.61
CA LYS A 87 1.73 -4.75 13.01
C LYS A 87 2.22 -3.56 12.20
N ILE A 88 2.14 -3.67 10.88
CA ILE A 88 2.37 -2.55 9.96
C ILE A 88 1.02 -2.15 9.40
N THR A 89 0.61 -0.90 9.59
CA THR A 89 -0.68 -0.38 9.12
C THR A 89 -0.51 0.84 8.23
N LEU A 90 -1.41 0.97 7.28
CA LEU A 90 -1.53 2.09 6.36
C LEU A 90 -2.96 2.62 6.50
N SER A 91 -3.12 3.90 6.83
CA SER A 91 -4.43 4.54 6.94
C SER A 91 -4.53 5.69 5.97
N TYR A 92 -5.70 5.84 5.34
CA TYR A 92 -5.97 6.94 4.42
C TYR A 92 -7.19 7.74 4.86
N SER A 93 -7.11 9.06 4.69
CA SER A 93 -8.21 9.99 4.94
C SER A 93 -8.28 11.04 3.85
N LYS A 94 -9.47 11.61 3.61
CA LYS A 94 -9.62 12.76 2.71
C LYS A 94 -8.90 13.99 3.26
N ASN A 95 -8.50 14.86 2.34
CA ASN A 95 -8.04 16.21 2.65
C ASN A 95 -8.86 17.18 1.80
N SER A 96 -9.91 17.76 2.41
CA SER A 96 -10.83 18.66 1.74
C SER A 96 -10.28 20.08 1.57
N ASP A 97 -9.12 20.39 2.15
CA ASP A 97 -8.49 21.71 2.06
C ASP A 97 -7.87 21.95 0.68
N PHE A 98 -7.70 20.89 -0.13
CA PHE A 98 -7.10 20.95 -1.45
C PHE A 98 -8.02 20.31 -2.51
N THR A 99 -8.43 21.11 -3.49
CA THR A 99 -9.08 20.62 -4.70
C THR A 99 -8.06 20.57 -5.83
N LEU A 100 -7.92 19.41 -6.47
CA LEU A 100 -7.00 19.20 -7.59
C LEU A 100 -7.83 18.87 -8.85
N THR A 101 -7.34 19.28 -10.02
CA THR A 101 -8.08 19.10 -11.28
C THR A 101 -8.17 17.64 -11.72
N ASP A 102 -7.07 16.88 -11.59
CA ASP A 102 -6.95 15.51 -12.12
C ASP A 102 -6.69 14.46 -11.02
N ALA A 103 -6.83 14.86 -9.76
CA ALA A 103 -6.47 14.05 -8.61
C ALA A 103 -7.38 14.35 -7.41
N GLU A 104 -7.34 13.46 -6.42
CA GLU A 104 -7.99 13.62 -5.14
C GLU A 104 -6.93 13.80 -4.06
N ALA A 105 -7.09 14.82 -3.21
CA ALA A 105 -6.19 15.10 -2.11
C ALA A 105 -6.57 14.28 -0.87
N GLY A 106 -5.55 13.80 -0.17
CA GLY A 106 -5.72 13.03 1.05
C GLY A 106 -4.53 13.14 1.98
N ASN A 107 -4.60 12.35 3.05
CA ASN A 107 -3.52 12.13 3.99
C ASN A 107 -3.27 10.64 4.14
N VAL A 108 -2.04 10.30 4.51
CA VAL A 108 -1.61 8.93 4.81
C VAL A 108 -0.94 8.86 6.17
N GLU A 109 -1.26 7.81 6.89
CA GLU A 109 -0.52 7.37 8.07
C GLU A 109 0.07 5.99 7.78
N ASN A 110 1.39 5.83 7.94
CA ASN A 110 2.05 4.53 7.92
C ASN A 110 2.66 4.25 9.29
N SER A 111 2.16 3.24 9.97
CA SER A 111 2.53 2.93 11.35
C SER A 111 3.12 1.53 11.46
N VAL A 112 4.20 1.40 12.23
CA VAL A 112 4.86 0.15 12.58
C VAL A 112 4.80 0.00 14.09
N SER A 113 4.13 -1.05 14.56
CA SER A 113 4.02 -1.38 15.98
C SER A 113 4.67 -2.73 16.27
N PHE A 114 5.59 -2.72 17.23
CA PHE A 114 6.32 -3.89 17.68
C PHE A 114 6.77 -3.70 19.13
N ALA A 115 6.54 -4.71 19.99
CA ALA A 115 7.06 -4.76 21.35
C ALA A 115 6.85 -3.47 22.18
N GLY A 116 5.65 -2.89 22.12
CA GLY A 116 5.32 -1.65 22.85
C GLY A 116 5.85 -0.35 22.21
N ILE A 117 6.65 -0.45 21.14
CA ILE A 117 7.11 0.67 20.33
C ILE A 117 6.14 0.85 19.16
N ASN A 118 5.75 2.10 18.91
CA ASN A 118 4.95 2.49 17.75
C ASN A 118 5.65 3.64 17.03
N LEU A 119 6.01 3.42 15.78
CA LEU A 119 6.58 4.43 14.89
C LEU A 119 5.55 4.77 13.84
N THR A 120 5.21 6.04 13.71
CA THR A 120 4.19 6.51 12.77
C THR A 120 4.74 7.63 11.90
N LEU A 121 4.61 7.44 10.59
CA LEU A 121 4.91 8.45 9.57
C LEU A 121 3.60 9.00 9.02
N THR A 122 3.46 10.32 8.98
CA THR A 122 2.28 11.00 8.41
C THR A 122 2.67 11.89 7.23
N GLY A 123 1.73 12.07 6.31
CA GLY A 123 2.01 12.73 5.05
C GLY A 123 0.79 13.05 4.21
N SER A 124 0.99 13.86 3.18
CA SER A 124 -0.05 14.18 2.19
C SER A 124 -0.08 13.13 1.09
N THR A 125 -1.24 12.96 0.45
CA THR A 125 -1.43 12.09 -0.71
C THR A 125 -2.09 12.81 -1.87
N LYS A 126 -1.76 12.35 -3.09
CA LYS A 126 -2.45 12.66 -4.34
C LYS A 126 -2.86 11.36 -4.99
N PHE A 127 -4.15 11.10 -5.07
CA PHE A 127 -4.67 9.94 -5.78
C PHE A 127 -5.11 10.34 -7.19
N PHE A 128 -4.69 9.59 -8.19
CA PHE A 128 -5.01 9.80 -9.60
C PHE A 128 -5.96 8.68 -10.06
N PRO A 129 -7.29 8.89 -10.06
CA PRO A 129 -8.32 7.88 -10.31
C PRO A 129 -8.12 7.04 -11.57
N LYS A 130 -7.81 7.72 -12.69
CA LYS A 130 -7.64 7.07 -14.01
C LYS A 130 -6.44 6.15 -14.05
N GLN A 131 -5.34 6.53 -13.40
CA GLN A 131 -4.09 5.78 -13.39
C GLN A 131 -4.01 4.79 -12.21
N LYS A 132 -4.93 4.90 -11.24
CA LYS A 132 -4.92 4.12 -9.98
C LYS A 132 -3.59 4.28 -9.25
N ILE A 133 -3.02 5.49 -9.32
CA ILE A 133 -1.74 5.83 -8.68
C ILE A 133 -2.01 6.71 -7.47
N LEU A 134 -1.45 6.35 -6.33
CA LEU A 134 -1.41 7.18 -5.14
C LEU A 134 0.01 7.65 -4.91
N ALA A 135 0.25 8.95 -5.12
CA ALA A 135 1.46 9.61 -4.68
C ALA A 135 1.36 9.94 -3.19
N PHE A 136 2.47 9.87 -2.47
CA PHE A 136 2.53 10.25 -1.08
C PHE A 136 3.88 10.86 -0.73
N ASP A 137 3.89 11.66 0.33
CA ASP A 137 5.11 12.18 0.92
C ASP A 137 5.01 12.25 2.45
N PHE A 138 5.85 11.47 3.13
CA PHE A 138 5.93 11.46 4.59
C PHE A 138 6.76 12.64 5.06
N THR A 139 6.17 13.48 5.90
CA THR A 139 6.76 14.76 6.31
C THR A 139 6.88 14.88 7.82
N GLU A 140 6.18 14.02 8.57
CA GLU A 140 6.16 13.97 10.03
C GLU A 140 6.44 12.55 10.53
N LEU A 141 7.10 12.49 11.68
CA LEU A 141 7.43 11.25 12.39
C LEU A 141 7.00 11.40 13.85
N THR A 142 6.25 10.42 14.34
CA THR A 142 5.93 10.26 15.76
C THR A 142 6.43 8.90 16.24
N ILE A 143 7.08 8.87 17.40
CA ILE A 143 7.51 7.64 18.07
C ILE A 143 6.85 7.60 19.44
N LYS A 144 6.13 6.51 19.70
CA LYS A 144 5.58 6.18 21.01
C LYS A 144 6.28 4.95 21.58
N CYS A 145 6.50 4.97 22.89
CA CYS A 145 7.01 3.83 23.65
C CYS A 145 6.07 3.59 24.84
N PHE A 146 5.51 2.38 24.94
CA PHE A 146 4.50 2.00 25.94
C PHE A 146 3.34 3.01 26.02
N GLY A 147 2.88 3.48 24.86
CA GLY A 147 1.78 4.45 24.73
C GLY A 147 2.17 5.91 24.91
N LYS A 148 3.36 6.23 25.43
CA LYS A 148 3.84 7.61 25.63
C LYS A 148 4.59 8.11 24.40
N ILE A 149 4.26 9.30 23.91
CA ILE A 149 5.02 9.95 22.84
C ILE A 149 6.40 10.33 23.39
N ILE A 150 7.46 9.78 22.80
CA ILE A 150 8.85 10.11 23.14
C ILE A 150 9.49 11.02 22.08
N TYR A 151 8.89 11.08 20.89
CA TYR A 151 9.30 11.98 19.82
C TYR A 151 8.10 12.32 18.94
N SER A 152 7.99 13.58 18.54
CA SER A 152 7.10 14.02 17.47
C SER A 152 7.73 15.21 16.77
N GLY A 153 7.87 15.16 15.45
CA GLY A 153 8.49 16.24 14.70
C GLY A 153 8.53 16.00 13.20
N ASN A 154 8.94 17.05 12.48
CA ASN A 154 9.10 16.99 11.03
C ASN A 154 10.33 16.14 10.64
N ILE A 155 10.19 15.38 9.56
CA ILE A 155 11.31 14.74 8.89
C ILE A 155 12.16 15.84 8.24
N ARG A 156 13.46 15.60 8.04
CA ARG A 156 14.36 16.56 7.39
C ARG A 156 13.78 17.00 6.04
N LYS A 157 13.63 18.32 5.84
CA LYS A 157 12.95 18.96 4.69
C LYS A 157 11.44 18.70 4.57
N GLY A 158 10.80 18.06 5.54
CA GLY A 158 9.37 17.72 5.52
C GLY A 158 8.46 18.93 5.34
N LYS A 159 8.75 20.04 6.02
CA LYS A 159 7.97 21.30 5.87
C LYS A 159 8.02 21.84 4.43
N ALA A 160 9.22 21.99 3.87
CA ALA A 160 9.39 22.47 2.51
C ALA A 160 8.77 21.52 1.47
N SER A 161 8.90 20.21 1.69
CA SER A 161 8.32 19.19 0.81
C SER A 161 6.78 19.23 0.82
N ARG A 162 6.17 19.43 2.00
CA ARG A 162 4.72 19.60 2.15
C ARG A 162 4.18 20.78 1.36
N GLU A 163 4.86 21.92 1.40
CA GLU A 163 4.45 23.15 0.72
C GLU A 163 4.41 22.99 -0.81
N THR A 164 5.32 22.19 -1.37
CA THR A 164 5.41 21.97 -2.82
C THR A 164 4.80 20.65 -3.29
N PHE A 165 4.28 19.82 -2.38
CA PHE A 165 3.87 18.44 -2.68
C PHE A 165 2.81 18.39 -3.77
N TYR A 166 1.77 19.22 -3.71
CA TYR A 166 0.66 19.16 -4.67
C TYR A 166 1.06 19.61 -6.08
N GLN A 167 2.04 20.51 -6.20
CA GLN A 167 2.55 21.04 -7.47
C GLN A 167 3.60 20.13 -8.12
N GLU A 168 4.24 19.24 -7.35
CA GLU A 168 5.26 18.36 -7.91
C GLU A 168 4.69 17.28 -8.86
N PRO A 169 5.38 16.99 -9.97
CA PRO A 169 4.97 15.94 -10.89
C PRO A 169 5.20 14.55 -10.27
N ILE A 170 4.28 13.61 -10.51
CA ILE A 170 4.31 12.23 -10.00
C ILE A 170 5.66 11.51 -10.21
N LYS A 171 6.38 11.82 -11.30
CA LYS A 171 7.69 11.23 -11.61
C LYS A 171 8.76 11.50 -10.54
N LYS A 172 8.62 12.57 -9.74
CA LYS A 172 9.51 12.92 -8.62
C LYS A 172 9.03 12.36 -7.28
N GLN A 173 7.79 11.89 -7.20
CA GLN A 173 7.17 11.49 -5.95
C GLN A 173 7.31 9.97 -5.70
N ALA A 174 7.24 9.60 -4.42
CA ALA A 174 6.97 8.23 -4.04
C ALA A 174 5.51 7.90 -4.38
N PHE A 175 5.24 6.67 -4.81
CA PHE A 175 3.90 6.26 -5.17
C PHE A 175 3.66 4.76 -5.02
N PHE A 176 2.39 4.42 -4.87
CA PHE A 176 1.82 3.11 -5.10
C PHE A 176 0.96 3.12 -6.35
N ARG A 177 1.06 2.08 -7.17
CA ARG A 177 0.08 1.82 -8.24
C ARG A 177 -0.81 0.66 -7.78
N TYR A 178 -2.06 0.98 -7.46
CA TYR A 178 -3.06 0.02 -7.04
C TYR A 178 -3.58 -0.77 -8.23
N PHE A 179 -3.81 -2.06 -8.00
CA PHE A 179 -4.38 -2.95 -9.00
C PHE A 179 -5.43 -3.92 -8.46
N LEU A 180 -5.60 -3.96 -7.14
CA LEU A 180 -6.70 -4.60 -6.45
C LEU A 180 -7.17 -3.63 -5.37
N MET A 181 -8.45 -3.27 -5.38
CA MET A 181 -9.10 -2.43 -4.39
C MET A 181 -10.49 -3.02 -4.16
N GLU A 182 -10.60 -3.84 -3.13
CA GLU A 182 -11.83 -4.52 -2.72
C GLU A 182 -12.18 -4.08 -1.30
N GLU A 183 -13.36 -4.48 -0.83
CA GLU A 183 -13.86 -4.08 0.48
C GLU A 183 -12.93 -4.54 1.61
N ASP A 184 -12.32 -5.71 1.53
CA ASP A 184 -11.51 -6.28 2.61
C ASP A 184 -10.00 -6.27 2.33
N CYS A 185 -9.57 -5.95 1.11
CA CYS A 185 -8.17 -5.92 0.76
C CYS A 185 -7.80 -4.92 -0.34
N ILE A 186 -6.54 -4.48 -0.30
CA ILE A 186 -5.91 -3.68 -1.35
C ILE A 186 -4.58 -4.30 -1.72
N ALA A 187 -4.22 -4.25 -2.99
CA ALA A 187 -2.90 -4.64 -3.48
C ALA A 187 -2.31 -3.58 -4.40
N ALA A 188 -1.01 -3.35 -4.23
CA ALA A 188 -0.29 -2.34 -4.98
C ALA A 188 1.14 -2.73 -5.30
N ARG A 189 1.66 -2.11 -6.36
CA ARG A 189 3.07 -2.11 -6.69
C ARG A 189 3.69 -0.77 -6.31
N GLY A 190 4.71 -0.81 -5.46
CA GLY A 190 5.51 0.38 -5.14
C GLY A 190 6.47 0.76 -6.28
N ARG A 191 6.95 2.00 -6.28
CA ARG A 191 7.94 2.51 -7.26
C ARG A 191 9.16 1.60 -7.45
N GLY A 192 9.65 0.97 -6.38
CA GLY A 192 10.79 0.02 -6.41
C GLY A 192 10.47 -1.35 -7.04
N GLY A 193 9.23 -1.56 -7.49
CA GLY A 193 8.74 -2.78 -8.14
C GLY A 193 8.33 -3.90 -7.19
N GLY A 194 8.35 -3.69 -5.87
CA GLY A 194 7.78 -4.63 -4.90
C GLY A 194 6.25 -4.63 -4.96
N LEU A 195 5.65 -5.81 -4.80
CA LEU A 195 4.24 -6.04 -4.54
C LEU A 195 3.96 -6.08 -3.05
N ALA A 196 2.81 -5.57 -2.65
CA ALA A 196 2.28 -5.65 -1.29
C ALA A 196 0.77 -5.85 -1.32
N LEU A 197 0.28 -6.59 -0.32
CA LEU A 197 -1.13 -6.83 -0.05
C LEU A 197 -1.44 -6.37 1.38
N TRP A 198 -2.51 -5.62 1.53
CA TRP A 198 -3.04 -5.21 2.82
C TRP A 198 -4.46 -5.72 3.00
N LYS A 199 -4.78 -6.09 4.24
CA LYS A 199 -6.10 -6.48 4.71
C LYS A 199 -6.73 -5.32 5.48
N ARG A 200 -8.02 -5.04 5.29
CA ARG A 200 -8.76 -4.04 6.07
C ARG A 200 -8.84 -4.46 7.55
N LEU A 201 -8.66 -3.52 8.47
CA LEU A 201 -8.76 -3.76 9.92
C LEU A 201 -10.13 -3.43 10.49
N GLU A 202 -10.82 -2.45 9.92
CA GLU A 202 -12.12 -1.94 10.36
C GLU A 202 -12.99 -1.76 9.11
N PRO A 203 -14.21 -2.32 9.06
CA PRO A 203 -15.15 -2.13 7.95
C PRO A 203 -15.47 -0.65 7.71
#